data_AF-A0AAN5I8N7-F1
#
_entry.id   AF-A0AAN5I8N7-F1
#
_cell.length_a   1.000
_cell.length_b   1.000
_cell.length_c   1.000
_cell.angle_alpha   90.00
_cell.angle_beta   90.00
_cell.angle_gamma   90.00
#
_symmetry.space_group_name_H-M   'P 1'
#
loop_
_entity.id
_entity.type
_entity.pdbx_description
1 polymer ?
#
loop_
_entity_poly.entity_id
_entity_poly.type
_entity_poly.pdbx_seq_one_letter_code
_entity_poly.pdbx_strand_id
1 'polypeptide(L)'
;MSKFCDVFNELQANVLYNVLIFVKGILCWLGAIAAATQAYRRGVSWLVHANSRVLFGHYYAILILQGAAYGLLYDFEFVRLRLACWQFDFRIIMVIRSAAIAAISASHWIMVSVSVERLISSIW
;
A
#
# COMPACT_ATOMS: atom_id res chain seq x y z
N MET A 1 -16.57 9.08 -30.19
CA MET A 1 -15.45 8.54 -29.40
C MET A 1 -15.13 9.57 -28.33
N SER A 2 -15.18 9.21 -27.04
CA SER A 2 -14.93 10.20 -25.98
C SER A 2 -13.43 10.56 -25.97
N LYS A 3 -13.08 11.84 -25.81
CA LYS A 3 -11.68 12.32 -25.78
C LYS A 3 -10.80 11.56 -24.78
N PHE A 4 -11.40 10.93 -23.77
CA PHE A 4 -10.70 10.12 -22.78
C PHE A 4 -10.17 8.79 -23.36
N CYS A 5 -10.85 8.19 -24.33
CA CYS A 5 -10.40 6.93 -24.93
C CYS A 5 -9.10 7.13 -25.72
N ASP A 6 -8.92 8.29 -26.36
CA ASP A 6 -7.70 8.59 -27.12
C ASP A 6 -6.47 8.67 -26.20
N VAL A 7 -6.61 9.32 -25.04
CA VAL A 7 -5.58 9.35 -24.00
C VAL A 7 -5.25 7.94 -23.49
N PHE A 8 -6.26 7.09 -23.29
CA PHE A 8 -6.02 5.70 -22.87
C PHE A 8 -5.29 4.89 -23.93
N ASN A 9 -5.62 5.07 -25.20
CA ASN A 9 -4.93 4.40 -26.30
C ASN A 9 -3.45 4.82 -26.36
N GLU A 10 -3.15 6.10 -26.14
CA GLU A 10 -1.78 6.62 -26.07
C GLU A 10 -1.01 6.00 -24.88
N LEU A 11 -1.62 5.98 -23.69
CA LEU A 11 -1.01 5.35 -22.50
C LEU A 11 -0.81 3.84 -22.69
N GLN A 12 -1.76 3.16 -23.33
CA GLN A 12 -1.68 1.74 -23.63
C GLN A 12 -0.55 1.43 -24.61
N ALA A 13 -0.32 2.28 -25.62
CA ALA A 13 0.79 2.14 -26.57
C ALA A 13 2.16 2.38 -25.92
N ASN A 14 2.22 3.11 -24.79
CA ASN A 14 3.45 3.38 -24.09
C ASN A 14 3.91 2.14 -23.27
N VAL A 15 4.86 1.38 -23.82
CA VAL A 15 5.41 0.17 -23.18
C VAL A 15 6.04 0.48 -21.83
N LEU A 16 6.75 1.60 -21.70
CA LEU A 16 7.41 1.99 -20.44
C LEU A 16 6.38 2.21 -19.33
N TYR A 17 5.26 2.85 -19.65
CA TYR A 17 4.17 3.06 -18.70
C TYR A 17 3.56 1.73 -18.21
N ASN A 18 3.31 0.80 -19.15
CA ASN A 18 2.80 -0.54 -18.82
C ASN A 18 3.74 -1.31 -17.90
N VAL A 19 5.05 -1.31 -18.20
CA VAL A 19 6.07 -1.97 -17.37
C VAL A 19 6.12 -1.34 -15.98
N LEU A 20 6.08 -0.01 -15.87
CA LEU A 20 6.09 0.68 -14.59
C LEU A 20 4.89 0.32 -13.71
N ILE A 21 3.67 0.29 -14.26
CA ILE A 21 2.48 -0.11 -13.50
C ILE A 21 2.61 -1.56 -13.03
N PHE A 22 3.01 -2.45 -13.92
CA PHE A 22 3.14 -3.87 -13.61
C PHE A 22 4.16 -4.12 -12.48
N VAL A 23 5.35 -3.51 -12.59
CA VAL A 23 6.39 -3.63 -11.56
C VAL A 23 5.90 -3.05 -10.22
N LYS A 24 5.24 -1.90 -10.23
CA LYS A 24 4.68 -1.29 -9.02
C LYS A 24 3.62 -2.19 -8.37
N GLY A 25 2.72 -2.77 -9.16
CA GLY A 25 1.72 -3.72 -8.69
C GLY A 25 2.36 -4.93 -8.01
N ILE A 26 3.35 -5.55 -8.66
CA ILE A 26 4.11 -6.69 -8.10
C ILE A 26 4.78 -6.29 -6.78
N LEU A 27 5.47 -5.15 -6.74
CA LEU A 27 6.16 -4.71 -5.51
C LEU A 27 5.17 -4.47 -4.36
N CYS A 28 3.98 -3.94 -4.63
CA CYS A 28 2.96 -3.73 -3.60
C CYS A 28 2.44 -5.07 -3.04
N TRP A 29 2.15 -6.03 -3.91
CA TRP A 29 1.72 -7.37 -3.50
C TRP A 29 2.80 -8.14 -2.75
N LEU A 30 4.04 -8.11 -3.24
CA LEU A 30 5.19 -8.70 -2.54
C LEU A 30 5.37 -8.08 -1.15
N GLY A 31 5.24 -6.75 -1.03
CA GLY A 31 5.28 -6.04 0.25
C GLY A 31 4.17 -6.51 1.21
N ALA A 32 2.93 -6.62 0.73
CA ALA A 32 1.81 -7.10 1.54
C ALA A 32 2.00 -8.55 1.99
N ILE A 33 2.42 -9.44 1.07
CA ILE A 33 2.68 -10.85 1.36
C ILE A 33 3.84 -11.01 2.34
N ALA A 34 4.93 -10.25 2.16
CA ALA A 34 6.08 -10.27 3.06
C ALA A 34 5.68 -9.80 4.47
N ALA A 35 4.90 -8.71 4.56
CA ALA A 35 4.39 -8.21 5.85
C ALA A 35 3.45 -9.22 6.52
N ALA A 36 2.53 -9.83 5.77
CA ALA A 36 1.64 -10.87 6.28
C ALA A 36 2.40 -12.11 6.74
N THR A 37 3.38 -12.56 5.96
CA THR A 37 4.23 -13.71 6.30
C THR A 37 5.06 -13.43 7.55
N GLN A 38 5.61 -12.22 7.67
CA GLN A 38 6.36 -11.79 8.85
C GLN A 38 5.46 -11.73 10.10
N ALA A 39 4.28 -11.14 9.97
CA ALA A 39 3.29 -11.06 11.05
C ALA A 39 2.84 -12.46 11.49
N TYR A 40 2.64 -13.39 10.55
CA TYR A 40 2.26 -14.76 10.85
C TYR A 40 3.39 -15.58 11.50
N ARG A 41 4.61 -15.52 10.96
CA ARG A 41 5.73 -16.37 11.40
C ARG A 41 6.39 -15.89 12.67
N ARG A 42 6.65 -14.59 12.78
CA ARG A 42 7.40 -14.00 13.91
C ARG A 42 6.50 -13.20 14.84
N GLY A 43 5.43 -12.62 14.30
CA GLY A 43 4.55 -11.73 15.04
C GLY A 43 5.33 -10.59 15.68
N VAL A 44 4.95 -10.28 16.93
CA VAL A 44 5.52 -9.19 17.73
C VAL A 44 6.20 -9.69 19.00
N SER A 45 6.38 -11.00 19.15
CA SER A 45 6.86 -11.63 20.39
C SER A 45 8.28 -11.23 20.80
N TRP A 46 9.11 -10.83 19.83
CA TRP A 46 10.49 -10.38 20.04
C TRP A 46 10.61 -9.01 20.73
N LEU A 47 9.53 -8.22 20.77
CA LEU A 47 9.51 -6.95 21.50
C LEU A 47 9.32 -7.23 22.99
N VAL A 48 10.16 -6.67 23.85
CA VAL A 48 10.07 -6.88 25.32
C VAL A 48 8.85 -6.17 25.92
N HIS A 49 8.59 -4.93 25.49
CA HIS A 49 7.57 -4.05 26.04
C HIS A 49 6.18 -4.36 25.48
N ALA A 50 5.18 -4.54 26.35
CA ALA A 50 3.80 -4.86 25.97
C ALA A 50 3.16 -3.77 25.09
N ASN A 51 3.41 -2.49 25.37
CA ASN A 51 2.89 -1.38 24.57
C ASN A 51 3.45 -1.39 23.15
N SER A 52 4.78 -1.51 23.00
CA SER A 52 5.42 -1.71 21.70
C SER A 52 4.86 -2.91 20.92
N ARG A 53 4.52 -4.03 21.58
CA ARG A 53 3.91 -5.21 20.90
C ARG A 53 2.59 -4.85 20.23
N VAL A 54 1.71 -4.16 20.95
CA VAL A 54 0.39 -3.77 20.43
C VAL A 54 0.55 -2.78 19.27
N LEU A 55 1.43 -1.78 19.41
CA LEU A 55 1.71 -0.79 18.36
C LEU A 55 2.27 -1.44 17.09
N PHE A 56 3.25 -2.34 17.21
CA PHE A 56 3.80 -3.05 16.06
C PHE A 56 2.79 -4.00 15.40
N GLY A 57 1.84 -4.56 16.16
CA GLY A 57 0.75 -5.33 15.59
C GLY A 57 -0.11 -4.49 14.64
N HIS A 58 -0.47 -3.29 15.07
CA HIS A 58 -1.21 -2.32 14.23
C HIS A 58 -0.38 -1.87 13.03
N TYR A 59 0.93 -1.66 13.22
CA TYR A 59 1.85 -1.31 12.13
C TYR A 59 1.85 -2.38 11.02
N TYR A 60 1.96 -3.67 11.37
CA TYR A 60 1.88 -4.74 10.39
C TYR A 60 0.54 -4.78 9.66
N ALA A 61 -0.57 -4.62 10.39
CA ALA A 61 -1.91 -4.58 9.79
C ALA A 61 -2.04 -3.42 8.78
N ILE A 62 -1.54 -2.23 9.12
CA ILE A 62 -1.52 -1.06 8.24
C ILE A 62 -0.66 -1.31 7.01
N LEU A 63 0.53 -1.92 7.15
CA LEU A 63 1.39 -2.24 6.01
C LEU A 63 0.74 -3.23 5.05
N ILE A 64 0.07 -4.26 5.57
CA ILE A 64 -0.65 -5.25 4.75
C ILE A 64 -1.79 -4.55 4.01
N LEU A 65 -2.58 -3.74 4.71
CA LEU A 65 -3.70 -3.00 4.12
C LEU A 65 -3.23 -1.99 3.07
N GLN A 66 -2.14 -1.28 3.32
CA GLN A 66 -1.53 -0.33 2.39
C GLN A 66 -1.03 -1.05 1.13
N GLY A 67 -0.29 -2.15 1.29
CA GLY A 67 0.22 -2.94 0.16
C GLY A 67 -0.91 -3.53 -0.69
N ALA A 68 -1.96 -4.06 -0.05
CA ALA A 68 -3.14 -4.57 -0.75
C ALA A 68 -3.92 -3.46 -1.47
N ALA A 69 -4.11 -2.29 -0.82
CA ALA A 69 -4.82 -1.15 -1.42
C ALA A 69 -4.11 -0.62 -2.67
N TYR A 70 -2.78 -0.41 -2.61
CA TYR A 70 -2.00 0.00 -3.78
C TYR A 70 -1.89 -1.11 -4.83
N GLY A 71 -1.76 -2.38 -4.41
CA GLY A 71 -1.75 -3.53 -5.31
C GLY A 71 -3.02 -3.58 -6.15
N LEU A 72 -4.19 -3.56 -5.50
CA LEU A 72 -5.48 -3.51 -6.18
C LEU A 72 -5.62 -2.29 -7.10
N LEU A 73 -5.13 -1.12 -6.67
CA LEU A 73 -5.17 0.08 -7.51
C LEU A 73 -4.37 -0.11 -8.81
N TYR A 74 -3.16 -0.67 -8.74
CA TYR A 74 -2.36 -0.93 -9.91
C TYR A 74 -2.94 -2.05 -10.78
N ASP A 75 -3.57 -3.06 -10.17
CA ASP A 75 -4.29 -4.10 -10.91
C ASP A 75 -5.47 -3.51 -11.69
N PHE A 76 -6.26 -2.62 -11.07
CA PHE A 76 -7.35 -1.92 -11.76
C PHE A 76 -6.84 -1.04 -12.89
N GLU A 77 -5.75 -0.30 -12.68
CA GLU A 77 -5.10 0.50 -13.73
C GLU A 77 -4.63 -0.39 -14.89
N PHE A 78 -4.03 -1.55 -14.58
CA PHE A 78 -3.58 -2.51 -15.60
C PHE A 78 -4.74 -3.12 -16.38
N VAL A 79 -5.81 -3.55 -15.70
CA VAL A 79 -7.02 -4.07 -16.34
C VAL A 79 -7.69 -3.00 -17.21
N ARG A 80 -7.73 -1.74 -16.74
CA ARG A 80 -8.27 -0.61 -17.50
C ARG A 80 -7.52 -0.37 -18.81
N LEU A 81 -6.19 -0.53 -18.81
CA LEU A 81 -5.37 -0.43 -20.02
C LEU A 81 -5.60 -1.57 -21.03
N ARG A 82 -6.25 -2.68 -20.63
CA ARG A 82 -6.53 -3.82 -21.51
C ARG A 82 -7.97 -3.86 -22.02
N LEU A 83 -8.94 -3.38 -21.23
CA LEU A 83 -10.37 -3.45 -21.54
C LEU A 83 -10.91 -2.21 -22.29
N ALA A 84 -10.08 -1.58 -23.13
CA ALA A 84 -10.45 -0.56 -24.12
C ALA A 84 -11.57 0.42 -23.67
N CYS A 85 -11.21 1.38 -22.81
CA CYS A 85 -12.07 2.48 -22.36
C CYS A 85 -13.20 2.09 -21.36
N TRP A 86 -13.06 0.97 -20.64
CA TRP A 86 -13.89 0.70 -19.47
C TRP A 86 -13.65 1.76 -18.38
N GLN A 87 -14.67 2.58 -18.11
CA GLN A 87 -14.61 3.59 -17.05
C GLN A 87 -15.04 2.98 -15.72
N PHE A 88 -14.13 2.96 -14.75
CA PHE A 88 -14.47 2.73 -13.35
C PHE A 88 -15.02 4.00 -12.71
N ASP A 89 -15.85 3.84 -11.70
CA ASP A 89 -16.29 4.97 -10.88
C ASP A 89 -15.07 5.62 -10.20
N PHE A 90 -14.82 6.89 -10.57
CA PHE A 90 -13.71 7.69 -10.06
C PHE A 90 -13.74 7.84 -8.54
N ARG A 91 -14.93 7.73 -7.92
CA ARG A 91 -15.09 7.80 -6.46
C ARG A 91 -14.33 6.68 -5.75
N ILE A 92 -14.39 5.46 -6.27
CA ILE A 92 -13.69 4.30 -5.69
C ILE A 92 -12.18 4.52 -5.75
N ILE A 93 -11.67 5.00 -6.88
CA ILE A 93 -10.24 5.27 -7.06
C ILE A 93 -9.76 6.35 -6.08
N MET A 94 -10.53 7.44 -5.90
CA MET A 94 -10.19 8.48 -4.93
C MET A 94 -10.20 7.97 -3.49
N VAL A 95 -11.17 7.14 -3.12
CA VAL A 95 -11.23 6.53 -1.78
C VAL A 95 -10.03 5.62 -1.54
N ILE A 96 -9.67 4.75 -2.48
CA ILE A 96 -8.50 3.87 -2.34
C ILE A 96 -7.20 4.69 -2.23
N ARG A 97 -7.01 5.73 -3.07
CA ARG A 97 -5.81 6.59 -3.01
C ARG A 97 -5.70 7.35 -1.69
N SER A 98 -6.78 7.96 -1.24
CA SER A 98 -6.80 8.73 0.01
C SER A 98 -6.59 7.83 1.22
N ALA A 99 -7.23 6.66 1.27
CA ALA A 99 -7.01 5.66 2.32
C ALA A 99 -5.54 5.21 2.37
N ALA A 100 -4.90 5.02 1.21
CA ALA A 100 -3.52 4.59 1.15
C ALA A 100 -2.53 5.68 1.61
N ILE A 101 -2.79 6.96 1.31
CA ILE A 101 -2.02 8.09 1.86
C ILE A 101 -2.21 8.19 3.38
N ALA A 102 -3.45 8.07 3.86
CA ALA A 102 -3.73 8.06 5.30
C ALA A 102 -3.00 6.91 6.02
N ALA A 103 -2.92 5.72 5.41
CA ALA A 103 -2.17 4.59 5.92
C ALA A 103 -0.66 4.88 6.01
N ILE A 104 -0.07 5.58 5.03
CA ILE A 104 1.33 6.03 5.09
C ILE A 104 1.54 6.98 6.27
N SER A 105 0.67 7.98 6.43
CA SER A 105 0.76 8.92 7.55
C SER A 105 0.61 8.20 8.89
N ALA A 106 -0.36 7.29 9.03
CA ALA A 106 -0.59 6.52 10.24
C ALA A 106 0.62 5.63 10.59
N SER A 107 1.20 4.94 9.61
CA SER A 107 2.39 4.11 9.84
C SER A 107 3.59 4.93 10.30
N HIS A 108 3.75 6.15 9.77
CA HIS A 108 4.80 7.08 10.20
C HIS A 108 4.61 7.51 11.66
N TRP A 109 3.40 7.88 12.06
CA TRP A 109 3.10 8.24 13.45
C TRP A 109 3.36 7.09 14.42
N ILE A 110 3.02 5.85 14.06
CA ILE A 110 3.31 4.68 14.89
C ILE A 110 4.82 4.51 15.09
N MET A 111 5.62 4.66 14.03
CA MET A 111 7.09 4.55 14.13
C MET A 111 7.68 5.64 15.03
N VAL A 112 7.16 6.88 14.95
CA VAL A 112 7.57 7.97 15.84
C VAL A 112 7.21 7.64 17.29
N SER A 113 5.98 7.17 17.56
CA SER A 113 5.56 6.79 18.92
C SER A 113 6.43 5.69 19.51
N VAL A 114 6.76 4.65 18.73
CA VAL A 114 7.68 3.58 19.16
C VAL A 114 9.07 4.14 19.46
N SER A 115 9.56 5.08 18.64
CA SER A 115 10.88 5.70 18.83
C SER A 115 10.94 6.50 20.14
N VAL A 116 9.87 7.22 20.46
CA VAL A 116 9.73 7.96 21.73
C VAL A 116 9.64 7.01 22.92
N GLU A 117 8.85 5.94 22.84
CA GLU A 117 8.77 4.91 23.89
C GLU A 117 10.15 4.32 24.20
N ARG A 118 10.94 4.03 23.16
CA ARG A 118 12.30 3.50 23.30
C ARG A 118 13.27 4.52 23.89
N LEU A 119 13.15 5.80 23.53
CA LEU A 119 13.97 6.85 24.12
C LEU A 119 13.70 6.98 25.62
N ILE A 120 12.43 7.00 26.03
CA ILE A 120 12.05 7.08 27.45
C ILE A 120 12.59 5.88 28.23
N SER A 121 12.46 4.67 27.66
CA SER A 121 12.97 3.43 28.29
C SER A 121 14.49 3.33 28.34
N SER A 122 15.24 4.23 27.69
CA SER A 122 16.71 4.26 27.78
C SER A 122 17.22 5.23 28.84
N ILE A 123 16.38 6.19 29.24
CA ILE A 123 16.70 7.21 30.24
C ILE A 123 16.42 6.70 31.66
N TRP A 124 15.37 5.88 31.80
CA TRP A 124 14.93 5.25 33.04
C TRP A 124 15.24 3.76 33.03
#